data_AF-A0A6V8CLS1-F1
#
_entry.id   AF-A0A6V8CLS1-F1
#
_cell.length_a   1.000
_cell.length_b   1.000
_cell.length_c   1.000
_cell.angle_alpha   90.00
_cell.angle_beta   90.00
_cell.angle_gamma   90.00
#
_symmetry.space_group_name_H-M   'P 1'
#
loop_
_entity.id
_entity.type
_entity.pdbx_description
1 polymer ?
#
loop_
_entity_poly.entity_id
_entity_poly.type
_entity_poly.pdbx_seq_one_letter_code
_entity_poly.pdbx_strand_id
1 'polypeptide(L)'
;MTLKIDLSNHGLTKEFSIAKFKLHAEYETSNEQEKAIEKLKVQLKNSQERCILLGVTGSGKTFAMANLIEKVQRPTLIISHNKTLARQLYLEMA
;
A
#
# COMPACT_ATOMS: atom_id res chain seq x y z
N MET A 1 12.80 -2.71 5.64
CA MET A 1 13.23 -1.32 5.88
C MET A 1 13.25 -1.13 7.38
N THR A 2 14.43 -1.00 7.99
CA THR A 2 14.56 -0.85 9.45
C THR A 2 14.36 0.62 9.78
N LEU A 3 13.29 0.97 10.50
CA LEU A 3 13.11 2.32 11.01
C LEU A 3 13.84 2.42 12.34
N LYS A 4 14.88 3.25 12.39
CA LYS A 4 15.49 3.68 13.65
C LYS A 4 14.71 4.91 14.13
N ILE A 5 13.81 4.71 15.09
CA ILE A 5 13.21 5.82 15.83
C ILE A 5 14.08 6.01 17.08
N ASP A 6 14.78 7.14 17.16
CA ASP A 6 15.56 7.50 18.34
C ASP A 6 14.61 7.96 19.46
N LEU A 7 14.47 7.12 20.50
CA LEU A 7 13.72 7.39 21.73
C LEU A 7 14.69 7.52 22.91
N SER A 8 15.84 8.16 22.72
CA SER A 8 16.92 8.32 23.70
C SER A 8 16.49 8.85 25.09
N ASN A 9 15.29 9.41 25.26
CA ASN A 9 14.75 9.76 26.58
C ASN A 9 14.22 8.59 27.44
N HIS A 10 14.24 7.34 26.97
CA HIS A 10 13.73 6.19 27.73
C HIS A 10 14.65 4.94 27.78
N GLY A 11 15.92 5.03 27.36
CA GLY A 11 16.88 3.94 27.61
C GLY A 11 16.57 2.59 26.95
N LEU A 12 15.67 2.55 25.96
CA LEU A 12 15.37 1.36 25.16
C LEU A 12 15.57 1.66 23.68
N THR A 13 16.74 1.31 23.14
CA THR A 13 16.93 1.20 21.68
C THR A 13 16.28 -0.10 21.21
N LYS A 14 14.98 -0.08 20.93
CA LYS A 14 14.30 -1.25 20.34
C LYS A 14 14.36 -1.15 18.82
N GLU A 15 15.09 -2.07 18.20
CA GLU A 15 15.17 -2.17 16.75
C GLU A 15 13.84 -2.74 16.24
N PHE A 16 13.01 -1.89 15.62
CA PHE A 16 11.74 -2.31 15.04
C PHE A 16 11.95 -2.72 13.57
N SER A 17 11.88 -4.02 13.29
CA SER A 17 11.77 -4.54 11.94
C SER A 17 10.32 -4.52 11.49
N ILE A 18 9.98 -3.74 10.47
CA ILE A 18 8.66 -3.80 9.84
C ILE A 18 8.59 -5.07 9.00
N ALA A 19 7.59 -5.91 9.26
CA ALA A 19 7.32 -7.10 8.46
C ALA A 19 7.02 -6.72 7.01
N LYS A 20 7.48 -7.53 6.06
CA LYS A 20 7.15 -7.32 4.64
C LYS A 20 5.66 -7.55 4.44
N PHE A 21 5.01 -6.64 3.71
CA PHE A 21 3.63 -6.85 3.28
C PHE A 21 3.61 -7.96 2.24
N LYS A 22 2.72 -8.94 2.38
CA LYS A 22 2.55 -10.02 1.41
C LYS A 22 1.07 -10.13 1.07
N LEU A 23 0.75 -10.00 -0.20
CA LEU A 23 -0.61 -10.11 -0.69
C LEU A 23 -0.99 -11.58 -0.86
N HIS A 24 -2.16 -11.93 -0.36
CA HIS A 24 -2.78 -13.23 -0.57
C HIS A 24 -4.07 -13.03 -1.36
N ALA A 25 -4.14 -13.65 -2.53
CA ALA A 25 -5.33 -13.61 -3.39
C ALA A 25 -5.43 -14.91 -4.19
N GLU A 26 -6.65 -15.31 -4.53
CA GLU A 26 -6.94 -16.51 -5.34
C GLU A 26 -6.78 -16.26 -6.85
N TYR A 27 -6.52 -15.01 -7.24
CA TYR A 27 -6.48 -14.56 -8.62
C TYR A 27 -5.31 -13.59 -8.84
N GLU A 28 -4.89 -13.49 -10.10
CA GLU A 28 -3.79 -12.62 -10.52
C GLU A 28 -4.29 -11.28 -11.08
N THR A 29 -3.39 -10.32 -11.19
CA THR A 29 -3.66 -9.02 -11.82
C THR A 29 -3.97 -9.18 -13.31
N SER A 30 -4.96 -8.45 -13.80
CA SER A 30 -5.20 -8.34 -15.23
C SER A 30 -4.09 -7.53 -15.93
N ASN A 31 -3.92 -7.72 -17.24
CA ASN A 31 -2.93 -6.98 -18.03
C ASN A 31 -3.09 -5.45 -17.91
N GLU A 32 -4.31 -4.96 -17.78
CA GLU A 32 -4.58 -3.52 -17.63
C GLU A 32 -4.24 -3.02 -16.23
N GLN A 33 -4.61 -3.80 -15.20
CA GLN A 33 -4.23 -3.51 -13.82
C GLN A 33 -2.70 -3.48 -13.66
N GLU A 34 -2.00 -4.46 -14.22
CA GLU A 34 -0.54 -4.56 -14.11
C GLU A 34 0.16 -3.34 -14.74
N LYS A 35 -0.31 -2.88 -15.91
CA LYS A 35 0.19 -1.64 -16.53
C LYS A 35 -0.02 -0.43 -15.64
N ALA A 36 -1.19 -0.30 -15.00
CA ALA A 36 -1.48 0.82 -14.10
C ALA A 36 -0.61 0.77 -12.83
N ILE A 37 -0.42 -0.42 -12.27
CA ILE A 37 0.42 -0.65 -11.09
C ILE A 37 1.89 -0.30 -11.39
N GLU A 38 2.45 -0.79 -12.49
CA GLU A 38 3.84 -0.50 -12.85
C GLU A 38 4.06 1.00 -13.13
N LYS A 39 3.08 1.67 -13.76
CA LYS A 39 3.11 3.13 -13.91
C LYS A 39 3.21 3.83 -12.55
N LEU A 40 2.31 3.51 -11.61
CA LEU A 40 2.31 4.12 -10.27
C LEU A 40 3.60 3.80 -9.49
N LYS A 41 4.11 2.58 -9.60
CA LYS A 41 5.38 2.17 -8.98
C LYS A 41 6.56 2.99 -9.49
N VAL A 42 6.65 3.24 -10.80
CA VAL A 42 7.69 4.10 -11.38
C VAL A 42 7.55 5.54 -10.88
N GLN A 43 6.31 6.06 -10.84
CA GLN A 43 6.03 7.40 -10.31
C GLN A 43 6.48 7.57 -8.86
N LEU A 44 6.14 6.59 -8.01
CA LEU A 44 6.55 6.56 -6.59
C LEU A 44 8.06 6.40 -6.43
N LYS A 45 8.72 5.58 -7.26
CA LYS A 45 10.18 5.43 -7.27
C LYS A 45 10.88 6.73 -7.65
N ASN A 46 10.28 7.51 -8.56
CA ASN A 46 10.75 8.83 -8.96
C ASN A 46 10.37 9.93 -7.95
N SER A 47 9.91 9.56 -6.75
CA SER A 47 9.51 10.48 -5.67
C SER A 47 8.45 11.50 -6.09
N GLN A 48 7.56 11.15 -7.02
CA GLN A 48 6.42 12.00 -7.34
C GLN A 48 5.51 12.12 -6.13
N GLU A 49 5.18 13.36 -5.76
CA GLU A 49 4.33 13.65 -4.60
C GLU A 49 2.89 13.17 -4.80
N ARG A 50 2.37 13.24 -6.03
CA ARG A 50 0.97 12.94 -6.36
C ARG A 50 0.89 11.93 -7.50
N CYS A 51 0.36 10.76 -7.21
CA CYS A 51 0.09 9.69 -8.16
C CYS A 51 -1.42 9.43 -8.20
N ILE A 52 -1.99 9.19 -9.38
CA ILE A 52 -3.44 9.01 -9.55
C ILE A 52 -3.70 7.68 -10.25
N LEU A 53 -4.47 6.80 -9.60
CA LEU A 53 -5.05 5.61 -10.23
C LEU A 53 -6.42 5.97 -10.80
N LEU A 54 -6.51 6.10 -12.12
CA LEU A 54 -7.78 6.24 -12.81
C LEU A 54 -8.36 4.85 -13.08
N GLY A 55 -9.56 4.57 -12.59
CA GLY A 55 -10.21 3.28 -12.79
C GLY A 55 -11.72 3.34 -12.58
N VAL A 56 -12.45 2.64 -13.43
CA VAL A 56 -13.92 2.55 -13.37
C VAL A 56 -14.40 1.76 -12.15
N THR A 57 -15.68 1.87 -11.80
CA THR A 57 -16.27 1.04 -10.73
C THR A 57 -16.24 -0.43 -11.14
N GLY A 58 -15.90 -1.33 -10.20
CA GLY A 58 -15.76 -2.76 -10.47
C GLY A 58 -14.41 -3.21 -11.03
N SER A 59 -13.48 -2.30 -11.35
CA SER A 59 -12.17 -2.67 -11.92
C SER A 59 -11.15 -3.21 -10.91
N GLY A 60 -11.55 -3.48 -9.66
CA GLY A 60 -10.65 -3.99 -8.62
C GLY A 60 -9.60 -2.98 -8.12
N LYS A 61 -9.98 -1.71 -7.89
CA LYS A 61 -9.04 -0.67 -7.42
C LYS A 61 -8.33 -1.02 -6.11
N THR A 62 -9.03 -1.64 -5.16
CA THR A 62 -8.42 -2.08 -3.90
C THR A 62 -7.34 -3.13 -4.14
N PHE A 63 -7.62 -4.13 -4.96
CA PHE A 63 -6.67 -5.19 -5.32
C PHE A 63 -5.43 -4.62 -6.04
N ALA A 64 -5.63 -3.68 -6.97
CA ALA A 64 -4.53 -3.00 -7.64
C ALA A 64 -3.65 -2.21 -6.64
N MET A 65 -4.25 -1.54 -5.66
CA MET A 65 -3.54 -0.83 -4.61
C MET A 65 -2.79 -1.79 -3.66
N ALA A 66 -3.38 -2.94 -3.32
CA ALA A 66 -2.71 -3.95 -2.50
C ALA A 66 -1.45 -4.50 -3.18
N ASN A 67 -1.53 -4.80 -4.48
CA ASN A 67 -0.37 -5.18 -5.30
C ASN A 67 0.69 -4.08 -5.35
N LEU A 68 0.28 -2.82 -5.50
CA LEU A 68 1.21 -1.70 -5.46
C LEU A 68 1.92 -1.59 -4.10
N ILE A 69 1.18 -1.70 -2.99
CA ILE A 69 1.71 -1.68 -1.62
C ILE A 69 2.73 -2.80 -1.40
N GLU A 70 2.41 -4.02 -1.86
CA GLU A 70 3.34 -5.16 -1.84
C GLU A 70 4.61 -4.87 -2.66
N LYS A 71 4.49 -4.31 -3.86
CA LYS A 71 5.66 -4.01 -4.70
C LYS A 71 6.54 -2.91 -4.12
N VAL A 72 5.98 -1.91 -3.43
CA VAL A 72 6.76 -0.77 -2.87
C VAL A 72 7.29 -1.01 -1.46
N GLN A 73 6.67 -1.90 -0.67
CA GLN A 73 7.09 -2.23 0.70
C GLN A 73 7.25 -0.99 1.61
N ARG A 74 6.28 -0.08 1.55
CA ARG A 74 6.24 1.14 2.37
C ARG A 74 5.06 1.10 3.34
N PRO A 75 5.25 1.48 4.62
CA PRO A 75 4.13 1.73 5.52
C PRO A 75 3.12 2.68 4.85
N THR A 76 1.87 2.26 4.78
CA THR A 76 0.83 2.94 3.99
C THR A 76 -0.37 3.28 4.87
N LEU A 77 -0.86 4.51 4.75
CA LEU A 77 -2.09 4.97 5.38
C LEU A 77 -3.18 5.06 4.30
N ILE A 78 -4.27 4.30 4.49
CA ILE A 78 -5.44 4.36 3.62
C ILE A 78 -6.50 5.25 4.29
N ILE A 79 -6.92 6.30 3.59
CA ILE A 79 -7.92 7.25 4.09
C ILE A 79 -9.20 7.11 3.27
N SER A 80 -10.33 7.03 3.95
CA SER A 80 -11.66 6.98 3.34
C SER A 80 -12.52 8.13 3.85
N HIS A 81 -13.41 8.62 3.00
CA HIS A 81 -14.29 9.75 3.32
C HIS A 81 -15.44 9.39 4.28
N ASN A 82 -15.69 8.09 4.51
CA ASN A 82 -16.75 7.66 5.42
C ASN A 82 -16.41 6.34 6.14
N LYS A 83 -17.11 6.10 7.26
CA LYS A 83 -16.88 4.93 8.14
C LYS A 83 -17.24 3.59 7.47
N THR A 84 -18.28 3.57 6.65
CA THR A 84 -18.74 2.34 5.97
C THR A 84 -17.70 1.83 4.99
N LEU A 85 -17.18 2.72 4.14
CA LEU A 85 -16.14 2.41 3.17
C LEU A 85 -14.80 2.16 3.85
N ALA A 86 -14.48 2.85 4.95
CA ALA A 86 -13.31 2.52 5.76
C ALA A 86 -13.37 1.07 6.28
N ARG A 87 -14.54 0.65 6.79
CA ARG A 87 -14.76 -0.75 7.21
C ARG A 87 -14.61 -1.73 6.05
N GLN A 88 -15.17 -1.40 4.88
CA GLN A 88 -15.05 -2.26 3.70
C GLN A 88 -13.58 -2.43 3.27
N LEU A 89 -12.84 -1.32 3.15
CA LEU A 89 -11.42 -1.35 2.81
C LEU A 89 -10.60 -2.12 3.83
N TYR A 90 -10.93 -2.01 5.12
CA TYR A 90 -10.30 -2.82 6.17
C TYR A 90 -10.52 -4.31 5.94
N LEU A 91 -11.76 -4.74 5.66
CA LEU A 91 -12.05 -6.16 5.40
C LEU A 91 -11.39 -6.68 4.12
N GLU A 92 -11.22 -5.84 3.10
CA GLU A 92 -10.53 -6.21 1.86
C GLU A 92 -8.99 -6.27 2.02
N MET A 93 -8.43 -5.67 3.07
CA MET A 93 -6.97 -5.55 3.31
C MET A 93 -6.48 -6.32 4.55
N ALA A 94 -7.40 -6.93 5.32
CA ALA A 94 -7.12 -7.70 6.53
C ALA A 94 -6.70 -9.13 6.19
#